data_AF-A0A212LTA8-F1
#
_entry.id   AF-A0A212LTA8-F1
#
_cell.length_a   1.000
_cell.length_b   1.000
_cell.length_c   1.000
_cell.angle_alpha   90.00
_cell.angle_beta   90.00
_cell.angle_gamma   90.00
#
_symmetry.space_group_name_H-M   'P 1'
#
loop_
_entity.id
_entity.type
_entity.pdbx_description
1 polymer ?
#
loop_
_entity_poly.entity_id
_entity_poly.type
_entity_poly.pdbx_seq_one_letter_code
_entity_poly.pdbx_strand_id
1 'polypeptide(L)'
;MELKNFMEDLVWQQIDEVIESHKHACRCEQCRFDTAALALNLLPPHYVVSARGETFSKAKSLEQQFNVDILTAISQAIQIVSSQPRHESKKD
;
A
#
# COMPACT_ATOMS: atom_id res chain seq x y z
N MET A 1 -18.15 8.98 12.90
CA MET A 1 -16.77 9.49 12.86
C MET A 1 -15.84 8.31 13.04
N GLU A 2 -14.78 8.22 12.26
CA GLU A 2 -13.86 7.09 12.24
C GLU A 2 -12.42 7.62 12.28
N LEU A 3 -11.60 7.06 13.18
CA LEU A 3 -10.16 7.31 13.25
C LEU A 3 -9.46 6.30 12.36
N LYS A 4 -8.72 6.77 11.35
CA LYS A 4 -8.03 5.88 10.41
C LYS A 4 -6.74 6.52 9.89
N ASN A 5 -5.73 5.68 9.63
CA ASN A 5 -4.56 6.07 8.85
C ASN A 5 -4.90 6.10 7.36
N PHE A 6 -4.95 7.29 6.77
CA PHE A 6 -5.32 7.42 5.35
C PHE A 6 -4.28 6.82 4.40
N MET A 7 -3.04 6.63 4.85
CA MET A 7 -2.02 5.96 4.03
C MET A 7 -2.43 4.53 3.68
N GLU A 8 -3.24 3.86 4.51
CA GLU A 8 -3.76 2.52 4.20
C GLU A 8 -4.58 2.52 2.92
N ASP A 9 -5.52 3.47 2.77
CA ASP A 9 -6.36 3.57 1.57
C ASP A 9 -5.54 3.89 0.33
N LEU A 10 -4.61 4.85 0.45
CA LEU A 10 -3.79 5.28 -0.68
C LEU A 10 -2.82 4.19 -1.16
N VAL A 11 -2.29 3.38 -0.22
CA VAL A 11 -1.47 2.20 -0.55
C VAL A 11 -2.33 1.15 -1.25
N TRP A 12 -3.51 0.83 -0.72
CA TRP A 12 -4.40 -0.18 -1.32
C TRP A 12 -4.92 0.22 -2.71
N GLN A 13 -5.08 1.51 -2.98
CA GLN A 13 -5.48 2.01 -4.30
C GLN A 13 -4.42 1.77 -5.38
N GLN A 14 -3.13 1.72 -5.01
CA GLN A 14 -2.02 1.68 -5.96
C GLN A 14 -1.28 0.34 -5.97
N ILE A 15 -1.39 -0.47 -4.92
CA ILE A 15 -0.56 -1.66 -4.71
C ILE A 15 -0.65 -2.67 -5.87
N ASP A 16 -1.85 -2.89 -6.42
CA ASP A 16 -2.05 -3.88 -7.47
C ASP A 16 -1.39 -3.45 -8.78
N GLU A 17 -1.55 -2.18 -9.18
CA GLU A 17 -0.89 -1.62 -10.36
C GLU A 17 0.64 -1.69 -10.24
N VAL A 18 1.18 -1.34 -9.06
CA VAL A 18 2.62 -1.42 -8.83
C VAL A 18 3.11 -2.86 -8.85
N ILE A 19 2.40 -3.81 -8.20
CA ILE A 19 2.73 -5.24 -8.26
C ILE A 19 2.71 -5.75 -9.71
N GLU A 20 1.72 -5.35 -10.51
CA GLU A 20 1.60 -5.76 -11.91
C GLU A 20 2.77 -5.28 -12.77
N SER A 21 3.31 -4.10 -12.47
CA SER A 21 4.51 -3.56 -13.14
C SER A 21 5.81 -4.31 -12.80
N HIS A 22 5.82 -5.15 -11.76
CA HIS A 22 6.98 -5.91 -11.31
C HIS A 22 6.89 -7.39 -11.74
N LYS A 23 7.61 -7.75 -12.82
CA LYS A 23 7.60 -9.09 -13.44
C LYS A 23 7.82 -10.28 -12.48
N HIS A 24 8.54 -10.08 -11.38
CA HIS A 24 8.92 -11.14 -10.44
C HIS A 24 8.12 -11.12 -9.13
N ALA A 25 7.21 -10.16 -8.96
CA ALA A 25 6.38 -10.06 -7.78
C ALA A 25 5.34 -11.19 -7.75
N CYS A 26 5.14 -11.80 -6.57
CA CYS A 26 4.02 -12.71 -6.36
C CYS A 26 2.75 -11.92 -6.05
N ARG A 27 1.61 -12.40 -6.56
CA ARG A 27 0.31 -11.74 -6.47
C ARG A 27 -0.63 -12.42 -5.49
N CYS A 28 -0.17 -13.46 -4.81
CA CYS A 28 -0.97 -14.11 -3.79
C CYS A 28 -1.33 -13.14 -2.66
N GLU A 29 -2.46 -13.39 -2.02
CA GLU A 29 -2.98 -12.54 -0.96
C GLU A 29 -1.93 -12.27 0.13
N GLN A 30 -1.22 -13.30 0.58
CA GLN A 30 -0.20 -13.14 1.61
C GLN A 30 0.93 -12.18 1.20
N CYS A 31 1.47 -12.29 -0.02
CA CYS A 31 2.51 -11.38 -0.50
C CYS A 31 2.00 -9.96 -0.68
N ARG A 32 0.73 -9.80 -1.11
CA ARG A 32 0.08 -8.51 -1.24
C ARG A 32 -0.07 -7.82 0.12
N PHE A 33 -0.50 -8.55 1.14
CA PHE A 33 -0.59 -8.04 2.52
C PHE A 33 0.78 -7.77 3.15
N ASP A 34 1.76 -8.65 2.96
CA ASP A 34 3.14 -8.43 3.42
C ASP A 34 3.74 -7.16 2.77
N THR A 35 3.47 -6.93 1.49
CA THR A 35 3.89 -5.74 0.75
C THR A 35 3.22 -4.48 1.32
N ALA A 36 1.91 -4.51 1.53
CA ALA A 36 1.18 -3.39 2.11
C ALA A 36 1.70 -3.04 3.52
N ALA A 37 1.92 -4.05 4.37
CA ALA A 37 2.42 -3.86 5.73
C ALA A 37 3.82 -3.22 5.74
N LEU A 38 4.73 -3.70 4.90
CA LEU A 38 6.07 -3.12 4.78
C LEU A 38 6.03 -1.70 4.23
N ALA A 39 5.23 -1.44 3.18
CA ALA A 39 5.09 -0.11 2.63
C ALA A 39 4.54 0.89 3.67
N LEU A 40 3.53 0.50 4.44
CA LEU A 40 2.94 1.34 5.49
C LEU A 40 3.93 1.63 6.64
N ASN A 41 4.83 0.69 6.96
CA ASN A 41 5.89 0.91 7.94
C ASN A 41 6.98 1.88 7.44
N LEU A 42 7.13 2.05 6.14
CA LEU A 42 8.08 2.99 5.53
C LEU A 42 7.49 4.41 5.40
N LEU A 43 6.17 4.54 5.42
CA LEU A 43 5.46 5.80 5.24
C LEU A 43 5.15 6.46 6.59
N PRO A 44 5.21 7.80 6.69
CA PRO A 44 4.71 8.49 7.87
C PRO A 44 3.19 8.25 8.02
N PRO A 45 2.70 7.80 9.19
CA PRO A 45 1.28 7.57 9.35
C PRO A 45 0.51 8.89 9.32
N HIS A 46 -0.64 8.90 8.64
CA HIS A 46 -1.48 10.08 8.51
C HIS A 46 -2.89 9.80 9.05
N TYR A 47 -3.02 9.86 10.38
CA TYR A 47 -4.29 9.64 11.07
C TYR A 47 -5.20 10.85 11.01
N VAL A 48 -6.45 10.64 10.65
CA VAL A 48 -7.49 11.67 10.74
C VAL A 48 -8.78 11.09 11.29
N VAL A 49 -9.63 11.95 11.83
CA VAL A 49 -10.99 11.63 12.23
C VAL A 49 -11.94 12.21 11.19
N SER A 50 -12.67 11.37 10.47
CA SER A 50 -13.60 11.82 9.41
C SER A 50 -15.00 11.25 9.61
N ALA A 51 -16.03 12.02 9.23
CA ALA A 51 -17.33 11.45 8.91
C ALA A 51 -17.24 10.70 7.58
N ARG A 52 -17.99 9.60 7.40
CA ARG A 52 -17.86 8.67 6.24
C ARG A 52 -17.91 9.36 4.85
N GLY A 53 -18.45 10.57 4.74
CA GLY A 53 -18.58 11.32 3.47
C GLY A 53 -17.52 12.41 3.18
N GLU A 54 -16.81 12.95 4.18
CA GLU A 54 -15.76 13.99 3.98
C GLU A 54 -14.41 13.42 3.53
N THR A 55 -14.33 12.09 3.52
CA THR A 55 -13.16 11.25 3.33
C THR A 55 -12.54 11.43 1.94
N PHE A 56 -13.38 11.52 0.89
CA PHE A 56 -12.92 11.47 -0.49
C PHE A 56 -12.15 12.73 -0.92
N SER A 57 -12.65 13.92 -0.55
CA SER A 57 -12.01 15.20 -0.88
C SER A 57 -10.64 15.34 -0.21
N LYS A 58 -10.52 14.89 1.05
CA LYS A 58 -9.26 14.87 1.79
C LYS A 58 -8.29 13.84 1.21
N ALA A 59 -8.79 12.65 0.86
CA ALA A 59 -7.98 11.59 0.25
C ALA A 59 -7.32 12.05 -1.06
N LYS A 60 -8.07 12.69 -1.97
CA LYS A 60 -7.52 13.15 -3.26
C LYS A 60 -6.42 14.21 -3.12
N SER A 61 -6.53 15.08 -2.11
CA SER A 61 -5.47 16.06 -1.82
C SER A 61 -4.22 15.39 -1.27
N LEU A 62 -4.39 14.43 -0.36
CA LEU A 62 -3.27 13.68 0.22
C LEU A 62 -2.60 12.78 -0.82
N GLU A 63 -3.38 12.16 -1.69
CA GLU A 63 -2.89 11.34 -2.80
C GLU A 63 -1.91 12.12 -3.68
N GLN A 64 -2.26 13.34 -4.11
CA GLN A 64 -1.35 14.19 -4.89
C GLN A 64 -0.05 14.54 -4.15
N GLN A 65 -0.11 14.68 -2.83
CA GLN A 65 1.04 15.02 -2.01
C GLN A 65 1.99 13.81 -1.81
N PHE A 66 1.43 12.61 -1.65
CA PHE A 66 2.18 11.42 -1.24
C PHE A 66 2.40 10.38 -2.35
N ASN A 67 1.90 10.62 -3.57
CA ASN A 67 1.96 9.65 -4.67
C ASN A 67 3.37 9.05 -4.87
N VAL A 68 4.39 9.90 -5.03
CA VAL A 68 5.77 9.45 -5.28
C VAL A 68 6.32 8.63 -4.11
N ASP A 69 6.04 9.04 -2.88
CA ASP A 69 6.48 8.33 -1.67
C ASP A 69 5.80 6.96 -1.57
N ILE A 70 4.49 6.89 -1.86
CA ILE A 70 3.72 5.64 -1.84
C ILE A 70 4.25 4.67 -2.90
N LEU A 71 4.44 5.13 -4.15
CA LEU A 71 5.00 4.30 -5.22
C LEU A 71 6.38 3.76 -4.84
N THR A 72 7.21 4.62 -4.24
CA THR A 72 8.56 4.24 -3.79
C THR A 72 8.50 3.19 -2.67
N ALA A 73 7.65 3.41 -1.66
CA ALA A 73 7.48 2.50 -0.54
C ALA A 73 6.93 1.13 -0.98
N ILE A 74 5.93 1.10 -1.86
CA ILE A 74 5.39 -0.14 -2.42
C ILE A 74 6.47 -0.87 -3.23
N SER A 75 7.21 -0.17 -4.08
CA SER A 75 8.28 -0.77 -4.90
C SER A 75 9.38 -1.39 -4.02
N GLN A 76 9.80 -0.70 -2.95
CA GLN A 76 10.77 -1.22 -1.98
C GLN A 76 10.22 -2.44 -1.24
N ALA A 77 8.97 -2.40 -0.81
CA ALA A 77 8.30 -3.52 -0.15
C ALA A 77 8.22 -4.75 -1.08
N ILE A 78 7.87 -4.56 -2.36
CA ILE A 78 7.86 -5.64 -3.36
C ILE A 78 9.23 -6.29 -3.48
N GLN A 79 10.31 -5.51 -3.52
CA GLN A 79 11.67 -6.05 -3.59
C GLN A 79 12.00 -6.93 -2.38
N ILE A 80 11.64 -6.48 -1.18
CA ILE A 80 11.85 -7.24 0.06
C ILE A 80 11.03 -8.54 0.03
N VAL A 81 9.73 -8.46 -0.21
CA VAL A 81 8.82 -9.62 -0.23
C VAL A 81 9.20 -10.61 -1.33
N SER A 82 9.60 -10.13 -2.51
CA SER A 82 10.02 -11.01 -3.62
C SER A 82 11.34 -11.72 -3.34
N SER A 83 12.22 -11.12 -2.51
CA SER A 83 13.50 -11.73 -2.11
C SER A 83 13.33 -12.84 -1.07
N GLN A 84 12.34 -12.72 -0.20
CA GLN A 84 12.06 -13.66 0.88
C GLN A 84 10.54 -13.81 1.12
N PRO A 85 9.82 -14.46 0.18
CA PRO A 85 8.38 -14.61 0.32
C PRO A 85 8.04 -15.55 1.48
N ARG A 86 7.02 -15.18 2.25
CA ARG A 86 6.52 -15.99 3.37
C ARG A 86 5.38 -16.94 2.98
N HIS A 87 4.83 -16.82 1.77
CA HIS A 87 3.73 -17.68 1.34
C HIS A 87 4.16 -19.13 1.22
N GLU A 88 3.23 -20.04 1.42
CA GLU A 88 3.41 -21.43 1.01
C GLU A 88 3.41 -21.50 -0.53
N SER A 89 4.19 -22.40 -1.10
CA SER A 89 4.75 -22.40 -2.47
C SER A 89 3.78 -22.41 -3.67
N LYS A 90 2.54 -21.95 -3.54
CA LYS A 90 1.65 -21.65 -4.67
C LYS A 90 1.86 -20.19 -5.11
N LYS A 91 2.61 -20.03 -6.19
CA LYS A 91 2.62 -18.80 -6.99
C LYS A 91 1.36 -18.78 -7.84
N ASP A 92 0.30 -18.16 -7.35
CA ASP A 92 -0.78 -17.66 -8.21
C ASP A 92 -0.48 -16.20 -8.59
#